data_AF-A0A328RCI7-F1
#
_entry.id   AF-A0A328RCI7-F1
#
_cell.length_a   1.000
_cell.length_b   1.000
_cell.length_c   1.000
_cell.angle_alpha   90.00
_cell.angle_beta   90.00
_cell.angle_gamma   90.00
#
_symmetry.space_group_name_H-M   'P 1'
#
loop_
_entity.id
_entity.type
_entity.pdbx_description
1 polymer ?
#
loop_
_entity_poly.entity_id
_entity_poly.type
_entity_poly.pdbx_seq_one_letter_code
_entity_poly.pdbx_strand_id
1 'polypeptide(L)'
;MARVGAESKAIFRTDRFLNNESISLNQLWSELIITELERLGVTTFCLASGSRCTPLSDCLSTRPWLSVVTHFDERALGFMALGLAQNRERPIVIITTSGSAVANLLPAIIEASQQGLPLICITADRPFECQDCRSNQTISQDGIFGSYVNYSRSLPAPTVDIRPEVVLSTIDYLFSFSLFNGNGPVHLNCSFREPLLTDSCIVNQSYFSAIQSWMISTDVYSLYFNDNTLPDHLISKLIIAKKGVIVIGDILEQELLDRVLLFAKQYQWPVLVNPLGGGDIKLMGAIGILWGIKVTFITLYLSFIIGGIFSLILFITKQKKAKDYMSFGPSIGIASIIALFWGELLWNHFVGPYI
;
A
#
# COMPACT_ATOMS: atom_id res chain seq x y z
N MET A 1 6.34 -12.76 -34.07
CA MET A 1 6.56 -13.77 -33.01
C MET A 1 7.86 -13.44 -32.28
N ALA A 2 7.82 -12.47 -31.37
CA ALA A 2 8.91 -12.23 -30.43
C ALA A 2 8.73 -13.20 -29.27
N ARG A 3 9.76 -14.00 -28.97
CA ARG A 3 9.79 -14.90 -27.82
C ARG A 3 9.59 -14.06 -26.56
N VAL A 4 8.50 -14.31 -25.84
CA VAL A 4 8.33 -13.95 -24.43
C VAL A 4 9.45 -14.71 -23.69
N GLY A 5 10.57 -14.02 -23.50
CA GLY A 5 11.73 -14.56 -22.79
C GLY A 5 11.41 -14.65 -21.31
N ALA A 6 11.50 -15.87 -20.78
CA ALA A 6 11.60 -16.28 -19.39
C ALA A 6 11.21 -15.23 -18.33
N GLU A 7 10.14 -15.51 -17.60
CA GLU A 7 9.76 -14.84 -16.35
C GLU A 7 10.97 -14.78 -15.38
N SER A 8 11.75 -13.70 -15.44
CA SER A 8 12.74 -13.37 -14.43
C SER A 8 11.98 -12.95 -13.17
N LYS A 9 11.66 -13.94 -12.35
CA LYS A 9 10.99 -13.75 -11.08
C LYS A 9 12.04 -13.34 -10.04
N ALA A 10 12.10 -12.03 -9.77
CA ALA A 10 13.14 -11.40 -8.95
C ALA A 10 13.12 -11.89 -7.50
N ILE A 11 14.21 -12.51 -7.05
CA ILE A 11 14.43 -12.81 -5.64
C ILE A 11 15.03 -11.56 -4.98
N PHE A 12 14.49 -11.16 -3.83
CA PHE A 12 15.03 -10.03 -3.08
C PHE A 12 16.44 -10.35 -2.58
N ARG A 13 17.37 -9.41 -2.72
CA ARG A 13 18.78 -9.59 -2.36
C ARG A 13 19.01 -9.48 -0.86
N THR A 14 18.66 -10.56 -0.17
CA THR A 14 18.76 -10.64 1.29
C THR A 14 20.20 -10.58 1.80
N ASP A 15 21.16 -11.04 1.00
CA ASP A 15 22.60 -11.05 1.32
C ASP A 15 23.17 -9.66 1.63
N ARG A 16 22.67 -8.62 0.94
CA ARG A 16 23.10 -7.23 1.15
C ARG A 16 22.55 -6.59 2.43
N PHE A 17 21.49 -7.17 3.01
CA PHE A 17 20.68 -6.51 4.06
C PHE A 17 20.48 -7.33 5.34
N LEU A 18 20.76 -8.64 5.33
CA LEU A 18 20.57 -9.51 6.50
C LEU A 18 21.87 -9.85 7.24
N ASN A 19 23.03 -9.43 6.74
CA ASN A 19 24.35 -9.81 7.26
C ASN A 19 24.89 -8.92 8.41
N ASN A 20 24.03 -8.31 9.25
CA ASN A 20 24.42 -7.47 10.42
C ASN A 20 25.40 -6.31 10.13
N GLU A 21 25.66 -5.98 8.87
CA GLU A 21 26.43 -4.81 8.46
C GLU A 21 25.52 -3.58 8.37
N SER A 22 26.09 -2.40 8.55
CA SER A 22 25.36 -1.14 8.47
C SER A 22 24.70 -0.96 7.09
N ILE A 23 23.39 -0.71 7.07
CA ILE A 23 22.58 -0.63 5.85
C ILE A 23 22.29 0.82 5.50
N SER A 24 22.39 1.18 4.21
CA SER A 24 21.83 2.43 3.70
C SER A 24 20.32 2.27 3.47
N LEU A 25 19.50 3.01 4.21
CA LEU A 25 18.03 2.99 4.04
C LEU A 25 17.61 3.45 2.65
N ASN A 26 18.34 4.40 2.06
CA ASN A 26 18.10 4.84 0.69
C ASN A 26 18.27 3.70 -0.31
N GLN A 27 19.33 2.90 -0.17
CA GLN A 27 19.53 1.71 -0.99
C GLN A 27 18.47 0.64 -0.71
N LEU A 28 18.13 0.42 0.56
CA LEU A 28 17.11 -0.57 0.95
C LEU A 28 15.74 -0.25 0.33
N TRP A 29 15.27 0.99 0.46
CA TRP A 29 13.99 1.40 -0.13
C TRP A 29 14.03 1.35 -1.66
N SER A 30 15.15 1.72 -2.27
CA SER A 30 15.33 1.59 -3.73
C SER A 30 15.30 0.13 -4.18
N GLU A 31 15.87 -0.78 -3.40
CA GLU A 31 15.80 -2.22 -3.66
C GLU A 31 14.38 -2.77 -3.51
N LEU A 32 13.63 -2.34 -2.50
CA LEU A 32 12.21 -2.70 -2.35
C LEU A 32 11.38 -2.22 -3.55
N ILE A 33 11.55 -0.96 -3.96
CA ILE A 33 10.82 -0.35 -5.08
C ILE A 33 11.11 -1.08 -6.39
N ILE A 34 12.38 -1.25 -6.76
CA ILE A 34 12.76 -1.84 -8.04
C ILE A 34 12.44 -3.35 -8.07
N THR A 35 12.64 -4.07 -6.96
CA THR A 35 12.29 -5.50 -6.89
C THR A 35 10.79 -5.70 -7.06
N GLU A 36 9.96 -4.86 -6.43
CA GLU A 36 8.51 -5.00 -6.56
C GLU A 36 8.04 -4.68 -7.98
N LEU A 37 8.55 -3.60 -8.61
CA LEU A 37 8.26 -3.29 -10.00
C LEU A 37 8.69 -4.42 -10.95
N GLU A 38 9.84 -5.04 -10.70
CA GLU A 38 10.31 -6.19 -11.46
C GLU A 38 9.36 -7.39 -11.33
N ARG A 39 8.89 -7.69 -10.10
CA ARG A 39 7.89 -8.75 -9.85
C ARG A 39 6.54 -8.48 -10.48
N LEU A 40 6.16 -7.20 -10.57
CA LEU A 40 4.99 -6.73 -11.31
C LEU A 40 5.16 -6.82 -12.84
N GLY A 41 6.32 -7.28 -13.32
CA GLY A 41 6.61 -7.54 -14.73
C GLY A 41 7.23 -6.36 -15.47
N VAL A 42 7.65 -5.30 -14.75
CA VAL A 42 8.38 -4.19 -15.37
C VAL A 42 9.79 -4.65 -15.73
N THR A 43 10.11 -4.58 -17.02
CA THR A 43 11.41 -5.02 -17.56
C THR A 43 12.21 -3.88 -18.19
N THR A 44 11.62 -2.69 -18.34
CA THR A 44 12.23 -1.57 -19.06
C THR A 44 12.12 -0.28 -18.25
N PHE A 45 13.27 0.36 -18.03
CA PHE A 45 13.43 1.58 -17.24
C PHE A 45 14.13 2.64 -18.10
N CYS A 46 13.57 3.84 -18.14
CA CYS A 46 14.14 5.02 -18.79
C CYS A 46 14.77 5.90 -17.71
N LEU A 47 16.08 6.09 -17.71
CA LEU A 47 16.82 6.76 -16.64
C LEU A 47 17.51 8.03 -17.15
N ALA A 48 17.20 9.16 -16.53
CA ALA A 48 17.95 10.40 -16.71
C ALA A 48 19.16 10.46 -15.76
N SER A 49 20.22 11.15 -16.16
CA SER A 49 21.38 11.36 -15.29
C SER A 49 21.07 12.34 -14.16
N GLY A 50 21.46 12.02 -12.93
CA GLY A 50 21.43 12.98 -11.84
C GLY A 50 21.82 12.39 -10.49
N SER A 51 22.19 13.27 -9.56
CA SER A 51 22.70 12.85 -8.26
C SER A 51 21.58 12.36 -7.33
N ARG A 52 20.41 13.02 -7.26
CA ARG A 52 19.38 12.65 -6.26
C ARG A 52 18.80 11.26 -6.50
N CYS A 53 18.72 10.81 -7.75
CA CYS A 53 18.25 9.48 -8.13
C CYS A 53 19.34 8.39 -8.04
N THR A 54 20.52 8.70 -7.49
CA THR A 54 21.63 7.74 -7.36
C THR A 54 21.24 6.42 -6.64
N PRO A 55 20.44 6.42 -5.55
CA PRO A 55 20.02 5.16 -4.92
C PRO A 55 19.24 4.23 -5.86
N LEU A 56 18.39 4.79 -6.72
CA LEU A 56 17.62 4.04 -7.72
C LEU A 56 18.50 3.58 -8.89
N SER A 57 19.39 4.45 -9.38
CA SER A 57 20.30 4.09 -10.47
C SER A 57 21.34 3.04 -10.05
N ASP A 58 21.84 3.12 -8.80
CA ASP A 58 22.74 2.10 -8.21
C ASP A 58 22.04 0.74 -8.20
N CYS A 59 20.81 0.70 -7.69
CA CYS A 59 19.96 -0.49 -7.68
C CYS A 59 19.78 -1.11 -9.09
N LEU A 60 19.47 -0.29 -10.10
CA LEU A 60 19.34 -0.72 -11.50
C LEU A 60 20.66 -1.20 -12.11
N SER A 61 21.79 -0.57 -11.78
CA SER A 61 23.11 -0.91 -12.34
C SER A 61 23.52 -2.36 -12.02
N THR A 62 22.98 -2.91 -10.94
CA THR A 62 23.26 -4.28 -10.52
C THR A 62 22.34 -5.32 -11.17
N ARG A 63 21.40 -4.93 -12.04
CA ARG A 63 20.41 -5.81 -12.69
C ARG A 63 20.57 -5.83 -14.21
N PRO A 64 21.58 -6.52 -14.76
CA PRO A 64 21.89 -6.50 -16.20
C PRO A 64 20.81 -7.16 -17.08
N TRP A 65 19.88 -7.91 -16.51
CA TRP A 65 18.74 -8.49 -17.23
C TRP A 65 17.57 -7.52 -17.44
N LEU A 66 17.57 -6.37 -16.75
CA LEU A 66 16.63 -5.29 -17.02
C LEU A 66 17.13 -4.40 -18.16
N SER A 67 16.22 -3.94 -19.00
CA SER A 67 16.55 -2.98 -20.05
C SER A 67 16.54 -1.57 -19.47
N VAL A 68 17.72 -0.98 -19.28
CA VAL A 68 17.87 0.40 -18.82
C VAL A 68 18.29 1.28 -19.99
N VAL A 69 17.38 2.16 -20.40
CA VAL A 69 17.61 3.13 -21.48
C VAL A 69 17.95 4.47 -20.85
N THR A 70 19.11 5.02 -21.17
CA THR A 70 19.57 6.29 -20.59
C THR A 70 19.48 7.43 -21.61
N HIS A 71 19.14 8.61 -21.14
CA HIS A 71 19.14 9.82 -21.96
C HIS A 71 19.44 11.04 -21.08
N PHE A 72 20.12 12.04 -21.62
CA PHE A 72 20.55 13.23 -20.87
C PHE A 72 19.52 14.37 -20.88
N ASP A 73 18.65 14.42 -21.88
CA ASP A 73 17.50 15.33 -21.94
C ASP A 73 16.26 14.58 -21.45
N GLU A 74 15.67 15.01 -20.31
CA GLU A 74 14.52 14.34 -19.70
C GLU A 74 13.25 14.45 -20.55
N ARG A 75 13.09 15.52 -21.31
CA ARG A 75 11.93 15.65 -22.22
C ARG A 75 12.02 14.61 -23.32
N ALA A 76 13.19 14.45 -23.93
CA ALA A 76 13.43 13.40 -24.92
C ALA A 76 13.31 11.99 -24.30
N LEU A 77 13.80 11.80 -23.08
CA LEU A 77 13.62 10.54 -22.33
C LEU A 77 12.12 10.22 -22.14
N GLY A 78 11.30 11.23 -21.81
CA GLY A 78 9.86 11.09 -21.66
C GLY A 78 9.19 10.59 -22.94
N PHE A 79 9.50 11.19 -24.09
CA PHE A 79 8.96 10.74 -25.38
C PHE A 79 9.49 9.37 -25.81
N MET A 80 10.74 9.05 -25.46
CA MET A 80 11.29 7.72 -25.69
C MET A 80 10.54 6.66 -24.87
N ALA A 81 10.28 6.92 -23.59
CA ALA A 81 9.46 6.06 -22.75
C ALA A 81 8.03 5.91 -23.28
N LEU A 82 7.44 6.99 -23.77
CA LEU A 82 6.12 6.98 -24.41
C LEU A 82 6.10 6.06 -25.63
N GLY A 83 7.09 6.18 -26.52
CA GLY A 83 7.22 5.30 -27.69
C GLY A 83 7.45 3.83 -27.29
N LEU A 84 8.21 3.58 -26.23
CA LEU A 84 8.43 2.23 -25.70
C LEU A 84 7.17 1.65 -25.06
N ALA A 85 6.31 2.48 -24.47
CA ALA A 85 5.06 2.04 -23.85
C ALA A 85 4.00 1.63 -24.89
N GLN A 86 4.12 2.11 -26.14
CA GLN A 86 3.24 1.68 -27.22
C GLN A 86 3.38 0.18 -27.43
N ASN A 87 2.24 -0.52 -27.45
CA ASN A 87 2.15 -1.97 -27.64
C ASN A 87 2.81 -2.83 -26.54
N ARG A 88 3.07 -2.28 -25.34
CA ARG A 88 3.48 -3.04 -24.16
C ARG A 88 2.29 -3.32 -23.25
N GLU A 89 2.23 -4.52 -22.68
CA GLU A 89 1.23 -4.90 -21.66
C GLU A 89 1.61 -4.43 -20.25
N ARG A 90 2.85 -3.95 -20.06
CA ARG A 90 3.40 -3.51 -18.77
C ARG A 90 3.91 -2.08 -18.88
N PRO A 91 3.79 -1.28 -17.81
CA PRO A 91 4.20 0.11 -17.82
C PRO A 91 5.70 0.27 -18.06
N ILE A 92 6.07 1.37 -18.71
CA ILE A 92 7.46 1.83 -18.75
C ILE A 92 7.71 2.75 -17.56
N VAL A 93 8.79 2.49 -16.83
CA VAL A 93 9.20 3.33 -15.70
C VAL A 93 10.17 4.41 -16.19
N ILE A 94 9.93 5.66 -15.81
CA ILE A 94 10.82 6.79 -16.06
C ILE A 94 11.40 7.24 -14.72
N ILE A 95 12.72 7.33 -14.62
CA ILE A 95 13.42 7.78 -13.41
C ILE A 95 14.19 9.06 -13.71
N THR A 96 13.95 10.09 -12.90
CA THR A 96 14.68 11.38 -12.99
C THR A 96 15.17 11.85 -11.62
N THR A 97 16.14 12.76 -11.63
CA THR A 97 16.56 13.50 -10.44
C THR A 97 15.56 14.60 -10.07
N SER A 98 15.82 15.30 -8.96
CA SER A 98 14.98 16.41 -8.50
C SER A 98 15.08 17.66 -9.37
N GLY A 99 14.15 18.59 -9.18
CA GLY A 99 14.19 19.91 -9.80
C GLY A 99 13.56 19.94 -11.20
N SER A 100 14.11 20.79 -12.09
CA SER A 100 13.55 21.01 -13.43
C SER A 100 13.50 19.76 -14.31
N ALA A 101 14.33 18.75 -14.01
CA ALA A 101 14.29 17.43 -14.63
C ALA A 101 12.89 16.82 -14.61
N VAL A 102 12.16 17.01 -13.49
CA VAL A 102 10.79 16.52 -13.33
C VAL A 102 9.82 17.27 -14.25
N ALA A 103 9.93 18.60 -14.32
CA ALA A 103 9.05 19.43 -15.15
C ALA A 103 9.23 19.12 -16.65
N ASN A 104 10.43 18.71 -17.09
CA ASN A 104 10.69 18.31 -18.47
C ASN A 104 9.92 17.05 -18.89
N LEU A 105 9.43 16.23 -17.95
CA LEU A 105 8.58 15.07 -18.26
C LEU A 105 7.14 15.44 -18.61
N LEU A 106 6.68 16.65 -18.24
CA LEU A 106 5.28 17.06 -18.37
C LEU A 106 4.71 16.87 -19.79
N PRO A 107 5.41 17.24 -20.90
CA PRO A 107 4.87 17.03 -22.24
C PRO A 107 4.58 15.57 -22.56
N ALA A 108 5.47 14.65 -22.17
CA ALA A 108 5.28 13.22 -22.39
C ALA A 108 4.18 12.65 -21.50
N ILE A 109 4.03 13.16 -20.28
CA ILE A 109 2.96 12.76 -19.36
C ILE A 109 1.59 13.20 -19.85
N ILE A 110 1.48 14.42 -20.39
CA ILE A 110 0.24 14.89 -21.02
C ILE A 110 -0.14 13.96 -22.16
N GLU A 111 0.80 13.64 -23.06
CA GLU A 111 0.52 12.76 -24.20
C GLU A 111 0.14 11.34 -23.75
N ALA A 112 0.85 10.78 -22.77
CA ALA A 112 0.52 9.47 -22.21
C ALA A 112 -0.87 9.46 -21.55
N SER A 113 -1.27 10.56 -20.90
CA SER A 113 -2.59 10.75 -20.33
C SER A 113 -3.68 10.74 -21.42
N GLN A 114 -3.47 11.48 -22.52
CA GLN A 114 -4.44 11.53 -23.62
C GLN A 114 -4.59 10.19 -24.35
N GLN A 115 -3.52 9.39 -24.41
CA GLN A 115 -3.51 8.10 -25.08
C GLN A 115 -3.81 6.90 -24.16
N GLY A 116 -3.93 7.12 -22.86
CA GLY A 116 -4.06 6.03 -21.88
C GLY A 116 -2.86 5.09 -21.87
N LEU A 117 -1.64 5.61 -22.05
CA LEU A 117 -0.42 4.81 -22.06
C LEU A 117 0.10 4.58 -20.63
N PRO A 118 0.41 3.33 -20.24
CA PRO A 118 0.83 3.00 -18.90
C PRO A 118 2.28 3.46 -18.67
N LEU A 119 2.46 4.56 -17.93
CA LEU A 119 3.76 5.08 -17.54
C LEU A 119 3.85 5.22 -16.02
N ILE A 120 5.02 4.92 -15.46
CA ILE A 120 5.31 5.16 -14.03
C ILE A 120 6.47 6.15 -13.95
N CYS A 121 6.20 7.38 -13.52
CA CYS A 121 7.24 8.37 -13.26
C CYS A 121 7.72 8.29 -11.82
N ILE A 122 8.98 7.93 -11.62
CA ILE A 122 9.65 7.95 -10.32
C ILE A 122 10.61 9.13 -10.30
N THR A 123 10.30 10.14 -9.49
CA THR A 123 11.10 11.37 -9.40
C THR A 123 11.82 11.39 -8.07
N ALA A 124 13.13 11.41 -8.09
CA ALA A 124 13.89 11.58 -6.86
C ALA A 124 13.73 13.02 -6.35
N ASP A 125 13.64 13.21 -5.03
CA ASP A 125 13.40 14.51 -4.41
C ASP A 125 14.30 14.73 -3.20
N ARG A 126 14.39 15.98 -2.78
CA ARG A 126 15.00 16.41 -1.54
C ARG A 126 14.04 16.13 -0.37
N PRO A 127 14.58 15.83 0.82
CA PRO A 127 13.75 15.57 2.00
C PRO A 127 13.10 16.87 2.50
N PHE A 128 12.09 16.75 3.35
CA PHE A 128 11.25 17.89 3.77
C PHE A 128 12.07 19.05 4.37
N GLU A 129 13.16 18.76 5.09
CA GLU A 129 14.04 19.77 5.68
C GLU A 129 14.79 20.64 4.65
N CYS A 130 14.82 20.23 3.39
CA CYS A 130 15.44 20.96 2.27
C CYS A 130 14.42 21.73 1.43
N GLN A 131 13.12 21.63 1.71
CA GLN A 131 12.07 22.31 0.98
C GLN A 131 11.95 23.77 1.43
N ASP A 132 11.55 24.67 0.51
CA ASP A 132 11.31 26.10 0.73
C ASP A 132 12.46 26.93 1.35
N CYS A 133 13.66 26.38 1.42
CA CYS A 133 14.84 27.05 2.01
C CYS A 133 15.88 27.49 0.96
N ARG A 134 15.45 27.62 -0.31
CA ARG A 134 16.33 27.92 -1.47
C ARG A 134 17.47 26.91 -1.66
N SER A 135 17.25 25.67 -1.22
CA SER A 135 18.19 24.58 -1.48
C SER A 135 18.32 24.32 -2.98
N ASN A 136 19.56 24.04 -3.43
CA ASN A 136 19.84 23.85 -4.85
C ASN A 136 19.04 22.66 -5.42
N GLN A 137 18.51 22.83 -6.64
CA GLN A 137 17.71 21.82 -7.35
C GLN A 137 16.54 21.26 -6.53
N THR A 138 15.88 22.12 -5.75
CA THR A 138 14.70 21.79 -4.96
C THR A 138 13.52 22.61 -5.48
N ILE A 139 12.43 21.94 -5.85
CA ILE A 139 11.16 22.54 -6.24
C ILE A 139 10.03 21.79 -5.56
N SER A 140 8.83 22.36 -5.52
CA SER A 140 7.64 21.60 -5.14
C SER A 140 7.30 20.58 -6.24
N GLN A 141 7.59 19.31 -5.98
CA GLN A 141 7.29 18.20 -6.91
C GLN A 141 5.92 17.58 -6.65
N ASP A 142 5.36 17.80 -5.46
CA ASP A 142 4.05 17.28 -5.08
C ASP A 142 2.96 17.87 -5.99
N GLY A 143 2.27 16.98 -6.72
CA GLY A 143 1.20 17.38 -7.64
C GLY A 143 1.67 18.12 -8.90
N ILE A 144 2.97 18.10 -9.23
CA ILE A 144 3.54 18.85 -10.37
C ILE A 144 2.90 18.48 -11.72
N PHE A 145 2.43 17.24 -11.88
CA PHE A 145 1.75 16.78 -13.10
C PHE A 145 0.22 16.99 -13.08
N GLY A 146 -0.33 17.54 -12.00
CA GLY A 146 -1.74 17.89 -11.88
C GLY A 146 -2.68 16.72 -12.22
N SER A 147 -3.72 17.03 -13.00
CA SER A 147 -4.75 16.06 -13.41
C SER A 147 -4.32 15.13 -14.54
N TYR A 148 -3.08 15.23 -15.04
CA TYR A 148 -2.62 14.37 -16.13
C TYR A 148 -2.20 12.98 -15.66
N VAL A 149 -1.99 12.78 -14.35
CA VAL A 149 -1.69 11.47 -13.77
C VAL A 149 -2.91 10.87 -13.09
N ASN A 150 -3.12 9.56 -13.25
CA ASN A 150 -4.23 8.83 -12.63
C ASN A 150 -4.06 8.72 -11.11
N TYR A 151 -2.81 8.72 -10.65
CA TYR A 151 -2.45 8.67 -9.25
C TYR A 151 -1.08 9.30 -9.03
N SER A 152 -0.95 10.05 -7.95
CA SER A 152 0.32 10.64 -7.52
C SER A 152 0.51 10.38 -6.02
N ARG A 153 1.72 9.99 -5.63
CA ARG A 153 2.08 9.78 -4.23
C ARG A 153 3.52 10.22 -3.97
N SER A 154 3.72 10.84 -2.82
CA SER A 154 5.04 11.20 -2.31
C SER A 154 5.44 10.29 -1.16
N LEU A 155 6.55 9.59 -1.32
CA LEU A 155 7.22 8.85 -0.26
C LEU A 155 8.17 9.78 0.49
N PRO A 156 8.08 9.82 1.83
CA PRO A 156 9.03 10.59 2.64
C PRO A 156 10.42 9.97 2.55
N ALA A 157 11.41 10.69 3.09
CA ALA A 157 12.76 10.16 3.19
C ALA A 157 12.77 8.84 4.00
N PRO A 158 13.52 7.82 3.54
CA PRO A 158 13.61 6.55 4.24
C PRO A 158 13.96 6.70 5.73
N THR A 159 13.20 6.02 6.58
CA THR A 159 13.41 5.94 8.04
C THR A 159 13.00 4.56 8.54
N VAL A 160 13.60 4.12 9.66
CA VAL A 160 13.25 2.88 10.35
C VAL A 160 11.85 2.90 10.96
N ASP A 161 11.27 4.09 11.17
CA ASP A 161 9.92 4.25 11.73
C ASP A 161 8.82 3.87 10.72
N ILE A 162 9.14 3.93 9.42
CA ILE A 162 8.21 3.58 8.36
C ILE A 162 8.47 2.14 7.94
N ARG A 163 7.46 1.31 8.15
CA ARG A 163 7.53 -0.12 7.87
C ARG A 163 7.69 -0.39 6.36
N PRO A 164 8.48 -1.40 5.93
CA PRO A 164 8.71 -1.69 4.51
C PRO A 164 7.46 -2.08 3.74
N GLU A 165 6.44 -2.65 4.41
CA GLU A 165 5.12 -2.95 3.84
C GLU A 165 4.48 -1.72 3.19
N VAL A 166 4.71 -0.53 3.75
CA VAL A 166 4.17 0.73 3.22
C VAL A 166 4.77 1.01 1.86
N VAL A 167 6.07 0.77 1.67
CA VAL A 167 6.75 0.97 0.39
C VAL A 167 6.20 -0.02 -0.64
N LEU A 168 6.17 -1.32 -0.31
CA LEU A 168 5.70 -2.37 -1.21
C LEU A 168 4.23 -2.15 -1.62
N SER A 169 3.32 -1.99 -0.66
CA SER A 169 1.91 -1.73 -0.94
C SER A 169 1.66 -0.43 -1.70
N THR A 170 2.50 0.61 -1.49
CA THR A 170 2.41 1.85 -2.28
C THR A 170 2.75 1.61 -3.74
N ILE A 171 3.77 0.80 -4.02
CA ILE A 171 4.16 0.44 -5.40
C ILE A 171 3.04 -0.35 -6.08
N ASP A 172 2.50 -1.38 -5.42
CA ASP A 172 1.43 -2.20 -5.97
C ASP A 172 0.17 -1.38 -6.27
N TYR A 173 -0.20 -0.51 -5.32
CA TYR A 173 -1.34 0.37 -5.48
C TYR A 173 -1.12 1.35 -6.63
N LEU A 174 0.04 2.01 -6.69
CA LEU A 174 0.38 2.94 -7.77
C LEU A 174 0.40 2.24 -9.14
N PHE A 175 0.96 1.03 -9.21
CA PHE A 175 0.98 0.21 -10.41
C PHE A 175 -0.45 -0.12 -10.90
N SER A 176 -1.38 -0.40 -9.98
CA SER A 176 -2.78 -0.66 -10.33
C SER A 176 -3.46 0.53 -11.04
N PHE A 177 -3.11 1.77 -10.70
CA PHE A 177 -3.66 2.96 -11.37
C PHE A 177 -3.08 3.18 -12.77
N SER A 178 -1.88 2.66 -13.02
CA SER A 178 -1.26 2.76 -14.35
C SER A 178 -1.88 1.77 -15.35
N LEU A 179 -2.38 0.62 -14.88
CA LEU A 179 -2.83 -0.49 -15.73
C LEU A 179 -4.32 -0.85 -15.66
N PHE A 180 -5.03 -0.49 -14.59
CA PHE A 180 -6.38 -0.98 -14.35
C PHE A 180 -7.39 0.17 -14.24
N ASN A 181 -7.07 1.22 -13.49
CA ASN A 181 -8.00 2.35 -13.27
C ASN A 181 -7.89 3.41 -14.39
N GLY A 182 -8.20 3.02 -15.63
CA GLY A 182 -8.30 3.91 -16.78
C GLY A 182 -7.10 3.92 -17.73
N ASN A 183 -6.04 3.18 -17.39
CA ASN A 183 -4.71 3.20 -18.02
C ASN A 183 -4.10 4.60 -18.11
N GLY A 184 -2.82 4.73 -17.78
CA GLY A 184 -2.21 6.04 -17.90
C GLY A 184 -0.98 6.24 -17.04
N PRO A 185 -0.47 7.48 -17.05
CA PRO A 185 0.69 7.83 -16.27
C PRO A 185 0.34 7.96 -14.79
N VAL A 186 1.25 7.50 -13.94
CA VAL A 186 1.21 7.68 -12.50
C VAL A 186 2.54 8.26 -12.02
N HIS A 187 2.54 8.89 -10.86
CA HIS A 187 3.70 9.59 -10.33
C HIS A 187 4.04 9.17 -8.90
N LEU A 188 5.27 8.70 -8.71
CA LEU A 188 5.88 8.43 -7.42
C LEU A 188 7.00 9.43 -7.16
N ASN A 189 6.80 10.33 -6.22
CA ASN A 189 7.86 11.21 -5.74
C ASN A 189 8.62 10.52 -4.59
N CYS A 190 9.95 10.44 -4.66
CA CYS A 190 10.78 9.72 -3.70
C CYS A 190 11.83 10.64 -3.08
N SER A 191 11.60 11.10 -1.85
CA SER A 191 12.61 11.88 -1.14
C SER A 191 13.80 11.03 -0.70
N PHE A 192 15.03 11.48 -0.93
CA PHE A 192 16.24 10.82 -0.44
C PHE A 192 17.11 11.80 0.35
N ARG A 193 17.45 11.45 1.59
CA ARG A 193 18.34 12.24 2.45
C ARG A 193 19.81 11.93 2.11
N GLU A 194 20.69 12.93 2.19
CA GLU A 194 22.13 12.68 2.10
C GLU A 194 22.67 12.09 3.42
N PRO A 195 23.66 11.18 3.38
CA PRO A 195 24.36 10.70 2.19
C PRO A 195 23.57 9.65 1.39
N LEU A 196 23.70 9.70 0.07
CA LEU A 196 22.82 8.92 -0.82
C LEU A 196 23.11 7.41 -0.83
N LEU A 197 24.38 7.01 -0.82
CA LEU A 197 24.78 5.59 -0.86
C LEU A 197 25.49 5.12 0.41
N THR A 198 26.20 6.01 1.10
CA THR A 198 27.11 5.66 2.19
C THR A 198 26.51 5.84 3.57
N ASP A 199 25.22 6.16 3.67
CA ASP A 199 24.57 6.23 4.98
C ASP A 199 24.51 4.83 5.59
N SER A 200 24.78 4.75 6.88
CA SER A 200 24.99 3.48 7.54
C SER A 200 24.17 3.50 8.83
N CYS A 201 23.04 2.79 8.78
CA CYS A 201 22.16 2.65 9.93
C CYS A 201 22.07 1.19 10.35
N ILE A 202 21.81 0.97 11.64
CA ILE A 202 21.58 -0.36 12.18
C ILE A 202 20.08 -0.63 12.09
N VAL A 203 19.69 -1.50 11.17
CA VAL A 203 18.30 -1.97 11.04
C VAL A 203 18.19 -3.29 11.76
N ASN A 204 17.27 -3.38 12.72
CA ASN A 204 17.02 -4.63 13.44
C ASN A 204 16.24 -5.62 12.55
N GLN A 205 16.45 -6.92 12.72
CA GLN A 205 15.73 -7.98 12.01
C GLN A 205 14.19 -7.86 12.14
N SER A 206 13.72 -7.26 13.24
CA SER A 206 12.30 -6.96 13.47
C SER A 206 11.70 -6.05 12.40
N TYR A 207 12.48 -5.14 11.80
CA TYR A 207 12.03 -4.27 10.71
C TYR A 207 11.56 -5.07 9.49
N PHE A 208 12.15 -6.25 9.25
CA PHE A 208 11.82 -7.12 8.13
C PHE A 208 10.77 -8.19 8.47
N SER A 209 10.34 -8.30 9.74
CA SER A 209 9.50 -9.40 10.24
C SER A 209 8.24 -9.63 9.41
N ALA A 210 7.58 -8.56 8.95
CA ALA A 210 6.36 -8.62 8.18
C ALA A 210 6.56 -9.00 6.70
N ILE A 211 7.76 -8.83 6.16
CA ILE A 211 8.06 -9.07 4.74
C ILE A 211 8.94 -10.32 4.51
N GLN A 212 9.21 -11.13 5.54
CA GLN A 212 10.10 -12.30 5.44
C GLN A 212 9.67 -13.28 4.34
N SER A 213 8.37 -13.56 4.25
CA SER A 213 7.81 -14.42 3.20
C SER A 213 8.00 -13.81 1.81
N TRP A 214 7.82 -12.49 1.68
CA TRP A 214 8.03 -11.77 0.42
C TRP A 214 9.50 -11.78 0.00
N MET A 215 10.45 -11.62 0.94
CA MET A 215 11.89 -11.60 0.62
C MET A 215 12.38 -12.91 -0.01
N ILE A 216 11.85 -14.05 0.44
CA ILE A 216 12.23 -15.38 -0.09
C ILE A 216 11.36 -15.84 -1.27
N SER A 217 10.24 -15.15 -1.51
CA SER A 217 9.33 -15.45 -2.61
C SER A 217 9.74 -14.68 -3.87
N THR A 218 9.03 -14.96 -4.96
CA THR A 218 9.05 -14.18 -6.21
C THR A 218 7.67 -13.60 -6.53
N ASP A 219 6.70 -13.82 -5.65
CA ASP A 219 5.37 -13.25 -5.74
C ASP A 219 5.40 -11.76 -5.37
N VAL A 220 4.48 -10.99 -5.97
CA VAL A 220 4.21 -9.60 -5.60
C VAL A 220 3.63 -9.51 -4.19
N TYR A 221 3.79 -8.35 -3.55
CA TYR A 221 3.37 -8.14 -2.17
C TYR A 221 1.85 -8.05 -2.04
N SER A 222 1.20 -7.20 -2.84
CA SER A 222 -0.25 -7.02 -2.88
C SER A 222 -0.77 -7.16 -4.32
N LEU A 223 -1.82 -7.97 -4.50
CA LEU A 223 -2.43 -8.20 -5.80
C LEU A 223 -3.66 -7.32 -6.00
N TYR A 224 -3.67 -6.57 -7.10
CA TYR A 224 -4.80 -5.77 -7.56
C TYR A 224 -5.35 -6.35 -8.86
N PHE A 225 -6.68 -6.37 -8.99
CA PHE A 225 -7.39 -6.88 -10.16
C PHE A 225 -8.46 -5.88 -10.59
N ASN A 226 -8.59 -5.69 -11.90
CA ASN A 226 -9.69 -4.92 -12.50
C ASN A 226 -10.88 -5.80 -12.90
N ASP A 227 -10.61 -7.09 -13.15
CA ASP A 227 -11.60 -8.00 -13.69
C ASP A 227 -12.62 -8.40 -12.62
N ASN A 228 -13.88 -8.56 -13.04
CA ASN A 228 -14.94 -9.17 -12.24
C ASN A 228 -14.67 -10.63 -11.85
N THR A 229 -13.55 -11.21 -12.31
CA THR A 229 -13.16 -12.60 -12.10
C THR A 229 -11.78 -12.68 -11.44
N LEU A 230 -11.75 -13.24 -10.24
CA LEU A 230 -10.51 -13.60 -9.56
C LEU A 230 -9.83 -14.78 -10.28
N PRO A 231 -8.50 -14.78 -10.44
CA PRO A 231 -7.78 -15.93 -10.96
C PRO A 231 -8.03 -17.21 -10.15
N ASP A 232 -8.16 -18.36 -10.81
CA ASP A 232 -8.47 -19.66 -10.18
C ASP A 232 -7.49 -20.05 -9.06
N HIS A 233 -6.21 -19.68 -9.21
CA HIS A 233 -5.19 -19.96 -8.20
C HIS A 233 -5.40 -19.13 -6.91
N LEU A 234 -6.02 -17.95 -7.00
CA LEU A 234 -6.41 -17.16 -5.82
C LEU A 234 -7.69 -17.67 -5.20
N ILE A 235 -8.67 -18.05 -6.04
CA ILE A 235 -9.90 -18.69 -5.56
C ILE A 235 -9.56 -19.96 -4.77
N SER A 236 -8.67 -20.79 -5.29
CA SER A 236 -8.22 -22.00 -4.56
C SER A 236 -7.48 -21.65 -3.27
N LYS A 237 -6.59 -20.64 -3.24
CA LYS A 237 -5.97 -20.15 -2.00
C LYS A 237 -7.02 -19.67 -0.98
N LEU A 238 -8.05 -18.93 -1.41
CA LEU A 238 -9.13 -18.44 -0.57
C LEU A 238 -10.00 -19.59 -0.01
N ILE A 239 -10.33 -20.58 -0.85
CA ILE A 239 -11.11 -21.77 -0.44
C ILE A 239 -10.32 -22.63 0.56
N ILE A 240 -9.00 -22.77 0.35
CA ILE A 240 -8.13 -23.53 1.25
C ILE A 240 -7.89 -22.79 2.58
N ALA A 241 -7.98 -21.46 2.57
CA ALA A 241 -7.76 -20.64 3.75
C ALA A 241 -8.85 -20.91 4.81
N LYS A 242 -8.51 -21.74 5.80
CA LYS A 242 -9.40 -22.07 6.93
C LYS A 242 -9.63 -20.90 7.89
N LYS A 243 -8.79 -19.87 7.85
CA LYS A 243 -8.81 -18.70 8.74
C LYS A 243 -8.52 -17.45 7.93
N GLY A 244 -9.53 -16.62 7.70
CA GLY A 244 -9.37 -15.30 7.10
C GLY A 244 -10.01 -14.22 7.95
N VAL A 245 -9.71 -12.97 7.66
CA VAL A 245 -10.32 -11.77 8.27
C VAL A 245 -10.70 -10.86 7.13
N ILE A 246 -11.90 -10.31 7.15
CA ILE A 246 -12.37 -9.32 6.18
C ILE A 246 -12.27 -7.96 6.84
N VAL A 247 -11.48 -7.05 6.26
CA VAL A 247 -11.38 -5.67 6.75
C VAL A 247 -12.08 -4.77 5.76
N ILE A 248 -13.14 -4.10 6.21
CA ILE A 248 -13.91 -3.17 5.41
C ILE A 248 -13.57 -1.75 5.84
N GLY A 249 -12.97 -1.00 4.91
CA GLY A 249 -12.67 0.42 5.07
C GLY A 249 -13.92 1.27 4.91
N ASP A 250 -13.94 2.10 3.88
CA ASP A 250 -15.13 2.87 3.54
C ASP A 250 -16.08 2.05 2.66
N ILE A 251 -17.37 2.07 2.98
CA ILE A 251 -18.41 1.34 2.26
C ILE A 251 -19.33 2.36 1.62
N LEU A 252 -19.22 2.47 0.30
CA LEU A 252 -19.99 3.42 -0.49
C LEU A 252 -21.38 2.87 -0.87
N GLU A 253 -21.56 1.55 -0.99
CA GLU A 253 -22.80 0.94 -1.47
C GLU A 253 -23.32 -0.19 -0.56
N GLN A 254 -24.63 -0.17 -0.27
CA GLN A 254 -25.29 -1.18 0.56
C GLN A 254 -25.28 -2.58 -0.08
N GLU A 255 -25.43 -2.67 -1.40
CA GLU A 255 -25.45 -3.95 -2.10
C GLU A 255 -24.09 -4.68 -1.98
N LEU A 256 -22.99 -3.93 -2.03
CA LEU A 256 -21.65 -4.49 -1.84
C LEU A 256 -21.47 -5.03 -0.42
N LEU A 257 -21.98 -4.31 0.58
CA LEU A 257 -21.95 -4.76 1.97
C LEU A 257 -22.69 -6.08 2.15
N ASP A 258 -23.90 -6.22 1.59
CA ASP A 258 -24.68 -7.44 1.70
C ASP A 258 -23.94 -8.65 1.09
N ARG A 259 -23.28 -8.46 -0.06
CA ARG A 259 -22.47 -9.50 -0.70
C ARG A 259 -21.25 -9.88 0.16
N VAL A 260 -20.56 -8.90 0.73
CA VAL A 260 -19.41 -9.14 1.62
C VAL A 260 -19.84 -9.86 2.90
N LEU A 261 -20.98 -9.50 3.49
CA LEU A 261 -21.52 -10.17 4.68
C LEU A 261 -21.96 -11.61 4.37
N LEU A 262 -22.54 -11.85 3.19
CA LEU A 262 -22.90 -13.21 2.76
C LEU A 262 -21.65 -14.08 2.57
N PHE A 263 -20.59 -13.53 1.97
CA PHE A 263 -19.29 -14.19 1.86
C PHE A 263 -18.69 -14.47 3.26
N ALA A 264 -18.69 -13.48 4.16
CA ALA A 264 -18.21 -13.64 5.53
C ALA A 264 -18.95 -14.76 6.27
N LYS A 265 -20.27 -14.86 6.08
CA LYS A 265 -21.12 -15.89 6.67
C LYS A 265 -20.80 -17.28 6.13
N GLN A 266 -20.57 -17.40 4.81
CA GLN A 266 -20.23 -18.66 4.17
C GLN A 266 -18.91 -19.24 4.69
N TYR A 267 -17.90 -18.40 4.87
CA TYR A 267 -16.55 -18.82 5.28
C TYR A 267 -16.31 -18.71 6.80
N GLN A 268 -17.28 -18.18 7.55
CA GLN A 268 -17.16 -17.89 8.99
C GLN A 268 -15.95 -17.01 9.33
N TRP A 269 -15.62 -16.06 8.46
CA TRP A 269 -14.51 -15.13 8.68
C TRP A 269 -14.99 -13.88 9.42
N PRO A 270 -14.29 -13.42 10.47
CA PRO A 270 -14.62 -12.17 11.15
C PRO A 270 -14.51 -10.97 10.20
N VAL A 271 -15.45 -10.04 10.32
CA VAL A 271 -15.49 -8.77 9.59
C VAL A 271 -15.12 -7.64 10.55
N LEU A 272 -14.08 -6.88 10.21
CA LEU A 272 -13.64 -5.68 10.91
C LEU A 272 -14.03 -4.47 10.07
N VAL A 273 -14.76 -3.50 10.63
CA VAL A 273 -15.21 -2.30 9.92
C VAL A 273 -14.52 -1.07 10.50
N ASN A 274 -14.07 -0.16 9.64
CA ASN A 274 -13.43 1.09 10.07
C ASN A 274 -14.45 1.99 10.81
N PRO A 275 -14.16 2.46 12.05
CA PRO A 275 -15.13 3.18 12.88
C PRO A 275 -15.23 4.70 12.59
N LEU A 276 -15.41 5.11 11.33
CA LEU A 276 -15.65 6.51 10.99
C LEU A 276 -17.14 6.81 10.78
N GLY A 277 -17.71 7.62 11.69
CA GLY A 277 -18.91 8.46 11.48
C GLY A 277 -20.30 7.81 11.42
N GLY A 278 -20.39 6.49 11.52
CA GLY A 278 -21.64 5.72 11.44
C GLY A 278 -21.44 4.19 11.41
N GLY A 279 -20.16 3.75 11.40
CA GLY A 279 -19.76 2.35 11.41
C GLY A 279 -20.33 1.55 12.58
N ASP A 280 -20.52 2.14 13.76
CA ASP A 280 -21.04 1.43 14.94
C ASP A 280 -22.49 0.96 14.75
N ILE A 281 -23.31 1.79 14.09
CA ILE A 281 -24.70 1.47 13.75
C ILE A 281 -24.74 0.40 12.66
N LYS A 282 -23.89 0.54 11.63
CA LYS A 282 -23.76 -0.45 10.55
C LYS A 282 -23.25 -1.80 11.08
N LEU A 283 -22.29 -1.79 12.00
CA LEU A 283 -21.70 -2.97 12.64
C LEU A 283 -22.75 -3.70 13.49
N MET A 284 -23.54 -2.97 14.29
CA MET A 284 -24.65 -3.58 15.02
C MET A 284 -25.75 -4.12 14.12
N GLY A 285 -26.05 -3.44 13.02
CA GLY A 285 -26.95 -3.95 11.98
C GLY A 285 -26.43 -5.26 11.38
N ALA A 286 -25.15 -5.33 11.03
CA ALA A 286 -24.51 -6.53 10.48
C ALA A 286 -24.53 -7.70 11.47
N ILE A 287 -24.21 -7.45 12.75
CA ILE A 287 -24.28 -8.47 13.82
C ILE A 287 -25.72 -8.99 14.00
N GLY A 288 -26.71 -8.09 13.95
CA GLY A 288 -28.14 -8.42 13.96
C GLY A 288 -28.57 -9.37 12.85
N ILE A 289 -28.15 -9.07 11.61
CA ILE A 289 -28.46 -9.87 10.44
C ILE A 289 -27.73 -11.22 10.49
N LEU A 290 -26.47 -11.24 10.94
CA LEU A 290 -25.63 -12.43 10.92
C LEU A 290 -25.96 -13.43 12.04
N TRP A 291 -26.15 -12.96 13.27
CA TRP A 291 -26.21 -13.80 14.48
C TRP A 291 -27.52 -13.66 15.26
N GLY A 292 -28.45 -12.83 14.77
CA GLY A 292 -29.79 -12.71 15.33
C GLY A 292 -29.90 -11.72 16.49
N ILE A 293 -31.16 -11.42 16.85
CA ILE A 293 -31.50 -10.33 17.77
C ILE A 293 -30.92 -10.55 19.19
N LYS A 294 -30.88 -11.80 19.66
CA LYS A 294 -30.42 -12.16 21.02
C LYS A 294 -28.93 -11.84 21.24
N VAL A 295 -28.09 -12.30 20.31
CA VAL A 295 -26.63 -12.06 20.35
C VAL A 295 -26.32 -10.58 20.19
N THR A 296 -27.12 -9.85 19.41
CA THR A 296 -26.96 -8.41 19.20
C THR A 296 -27.20 -7.60 20.47
N PHE A 297 -28.27 -7.91 21.21
CA PHE A 297 -28.54 -7.25 22.49
C PHE A 297 -27.43 -7.50 23.51
N ILE A 298 -26.87 -8.71 23.56
CA ILE A 298 -25.75 -9.03 24.46
C ILE A 298 -24.48 -8.32 24.03
N THR A 299 -24.23 -8.26 22.72
CA THR A 299 -23.08 -7.52 22.17
C THR A 299 -23.17 -6.05 22.53
N LEU A 300 -24.35 -5.44 22.43
CA LEU A 300 -24.58 -4.04 22.82
C LEU A 300 -24.37 -3.84 24.32
N TYR A 301 -24.89 -4.75 25.15
CA TYR A 301 -24.71 -4.66 26.59
C TYR A 301 -23.23 -4.76 27.01
N LEU A 302 -22.50 -5.74 26.48
CA LEU A 302 -21.09 -5.94 26.76
C LEU A 302 -20.23 -4.79 26.22
N SER A 303 -20.58 -4.20 25.08
CA SER A 303 -19.81 -3.09 24.51
C SER A 303 -19.87 -1.83 25.38
N PHE A 304 -21.00 -1.58 26.06
CA PHE A 304 -21.10 -0.50 27.05
C PHE A 304 -20.23 -0.75 28.28
N ILE A 305 -20.19 -1.99 28.79
CA ILE A 305 -19.35 -2.34 29.94
C ILE A 305 -17.86 -2.21 29.57
N ILE A 306 -17.44 -2.79 28.45
CA ILE A 306 -16.04 -2.76 28.00
C ILE A 306 -15.62 -1.33 27.68
N GLY A 307 -16.45 -0.57 26.96
CA GLY A 307 -16.20 0.85 26.68
C GLY A 307 -16.14 1.70 27.95
N GLY A 308 -16.98 1.41 28.93
CA GLY A 308 -16.97 2.06 30.25
C GLY A 308 -15.67 1.80 31.02
N ILE A 309 -15.19 0.55 31.06
CA ILE A 309 -13.92 0.21 31.71
C ILE A 309 -12.74 0.87 30.99
N PHE A 310 -12.73 0.82 29.66
CA PHE A 310 -11.65 1.40 28.86
C PHE A 310 -11.58 2.92 29.00
N SER A 311 -12.74 3.59 29.03
CA SER A 311 -12.81 5.04 29.26
C SER A 311 -12.36 5.43 30.67
N LEU A 312 -12.70 4.64 31.69
CA LEU A 312 -12.23 4.84 33.06
C LEU A 312 -10.69 4.73 33.15
N ILE A 313 -10.11 3.71 32.51
CA ILE A 313 -8.65 3.51 32.47
C ILE A 313 -7.96 4.70 31.79
N LEU A 314 -8.46 5.15 30.65
CA LEU A 314 -7.89 6.29 29.90
C LEU A 314 -8.00 7.61 30.67
N PHE A 315 -9.05 7.77 31.47
CA PHE A 315 -9.22 8.93 32.34
C PHE A 315 -8.23 8.92 33.51
N ILE A 316 -8.03 7.76 34.16
CA ILE A 316 -7.08 7.57 35.25
C ILE A 316 -5.62 7.78 34.76
N THR A 317 -5.29 7.31 33.56
CA THR A 317 -3.95 7.49 32.97
C THR A 317 -3.70 8.88 32.38
N LYS A 318 -4.68 9.82 32.49
CA LYS A 318 -4.63 11.19 31.97
C LYS A 318 -4.34 11.30 30.46
N GLN A 319 -4.59 10.23 29.70
CA GLN A 319 -4.33 10.22 28.26
C GLN A 319 -5.42 10.92 27.44
N LYS A 320 -6.62 11.13 28.00
CA LYS A 320 -7.73 11.85 27.36
C LYS A 320 -8.50 12.74 28.34
N LYS A 321 -9.09 13.82 27.83
CA LYS A 321 -9.95 14.76 28.59
C LYS A 321 -11.42 14.36 28.46
N ALA A 322 -12.25 14.76 29.42
CA ALA A 322 -13.69 14.42 29.47
C ALA A 322 -14.53 14.89 28.27
N LYS A 323 -14.00 15.79 27.43
CA LYS A 323 -14.65 16.29 26.20
C LYS A 323 -14.13 15.65 24.91
N ASP A 324 -13.13 14.76 25.01
CA ASP A 324 -12.57 14.11 23.82
C ASP A 324 -13.49 12.98 23.38
N TYR A 325 -13.81 12.95 22.08
CA TYR A 325 -14.59 11.87 21.49
C TYR A 325 -13.83 10.54 21.58
N MET A 326 -14.54 9.47 21.95
CA MET A 326 -14.02 8.11 21.96
C MET A 326 -14.77 7.29 20.91
N SER A 327 -14.03 6.55 20.08
CA SER A 327 -14.62 5.60 19.15
C SER A 327 -15.19 4.41 19.93
N PHE A 328 -16.47 4.09 19.70
CA PHE A 328 -17.17 3.00 20.38
C PHE A 328 -17.06 1.67 19.60
N GLY A 329 -16.70 1.73 18.31
CA GLY A 329 -16.47 0.55 17.47
C GLY A 329 -15.51 -0.51 18.05
N PRO A 330 -14.35 -0.16 18.64
CA PRO A 330 -13.45 -1.15 19.23
C PRO A 330 -14.07 -1.95 20.38
N SER A 331 -14.87 -1.32 21.26
CA SER A 331 -15.57 -2.03 22.34
C SER A 331 -16.70 -2.90 21.79
N ILE A 332 -17.37 -2.49 20.72
CA ILE A 332 -18.32 -3.35 19.98
C ILE A 332 -17.61 -4.56 19.38
N GLY A 333 -16.44 -4.39 18.77
CA GLY A 333 -15.68 -5.49 18.17
C GLY A 333 -15.21 -6.52 19.19
N ILE A 334 -14.75 -6.09 20.37
CA ILE A 334 -14.38 -7.03 21.45
C ILE A 334 -15.63 -7.71 22.01
N ALA A 335 -16.71 -6.95 22.23
CA ALA A 335 -17.97 -7.50 22.72
C ALA A 335 -18.60 -8.50 21.74
N SER A 336 -18.48 -8.28 20.44
CA SER A 336 -19.05 -9.15 19.42
C SER A 336 -18.34 -10.50 19.37
N ILE A 337 -17.01 -10.52 19.57
CA ILE A 337 -16.25 -11.77 19.71
C ILE A 337 -16.73 -12.55 20.94
N ILE A 338 -16.91 -11.89 22.09
CA ILE A 338 -17.37 -12.55 23.32
C ILE A 338 -18.80 -13.08 23.14
N ALA A 339 -19.69 -12.28 22.56
CA ALA A 339 -21.08 -12.65 22.30
C ALA A 339 -21.21 -13.75 21.25
N LEU A 340 -20.28 -13.87 20.30
CA LEU A 340 -20.26 -14.97 19.34
C LEU A 340 -20.09 -16.33 20.04
N PHE A 341 -19.14 -16.42 20.98
CA PHE A 341 -18.81 -17.70 21.62
C PHE A 341 -19.69 -18.02 22.84
N TRP A 342 -20.16 -17.00 23.57
CA TRP A 342 -20.92 -17.18 24.82
C TRP A 342 -22.28 -16.48 24.85
N GLY A 343 -22.70 -15.84 23.75
CA GLY A 343 -23.91 -15.02 23.73
C GLY A 343 -25.18 -15.78 24.07
N GLU A 344 -25.39 -16.99 23.56
CA GLU A 344 -26.60 -17.77 23.91
C GLU A 344 -26.62 -18.21 25.37
N LEU A 345 -25.46 -18.59 25.92
CA LEU A 345 -25.33 -18.97 27.32
C LEU A 345 -25.60 -17.78 28.24
N LEU A 346 -25.05 -16.61 27.89
CA LEU A 346 -25.30 -15.36 28.58
C LEU A 346 -26.76 -14.93 28.46
N TRP A 347 -27.39 -15.10 27.29
CA TRP A 347 -28.82 -14.80 27.11
C TRP A 347 -29.67 -15.63 28.05
N ASN A 348 -29.46 -16.94 28.06
CA ASN A 348 -30.24 -17.86 28.88
C ASN A 348 -30.02 -17.66 30.38
N HIS A 349 -28.87 -17.12 30.79
CA HIS A 349 -28.58 -16.85 32.19
C HIS A 349 -29.13 -15.49 32.66
N PHE A 350 -29.01 -14.44 31.83
CA PHE A 350 -29.33 -13.07 32.23
C PHE A 350 -30.72 -12.60 31.78
N VAL A 351 -31.26 -13.11 30.67
CA VAL A 351 -32.48 -12.59 30.04
C VAL A 351 -33.55 -13.67 29.89
N GLY A 352 -33.17 -14.87 29.46
CA GLY A 352 -34.07 -16.02 29.28
C GLY A 352 -34.87 -16.49 30.50
N PRO A 353 -34.50 -16.22 31.77
CA PRO A 353 -35.37 -16.55 32.92
C PRO A 353 -36.55 -15.58 33.11
N TYR A 354 -36.54 -14.43 32.42
CA TYR A 354 -37.48 -13.32 32.63
C TYR A 354 -38.35 -13.03 31.40
N ILE A 355 -38.19 -13.80 30.32
CA ILE A 355 -38.95 -13.76 29.06
C ILE A 355 -39.29 -15.20 28.71
#